data_AF-A0A368H4S7-F1
#
_entry.id   AF-A0A368H4S7-F1
#
_cell.length_a   1.000
_cell.length_b   1.000
_cell.length_c   1.000
_cell.angle_alpha   90.00
_cell.angle_beta   90.00
_cell.angle_gamma   90.00
#
_symmetry.space_group_name_H-M   'P 1'
#
loop_
_entity.id
_entity.type
_entity.pdbx_description
1 polymer ?
#
loop_
_entity_poly.entity_id
_entity_poly.type
_entity_poly.pdbx_seq_one_letter_code
_entity_poly.pdbx_strand_id
1 'polypeptide(L)'
;LFFAGHVVFGEPIAAGLALDGTHYYDTDWTHAAQYVMSPPLSRHPSTKDALMDMLAAGELHLVGTDNCTFTCKQKQMGMNDFTKIPNGLNGLEDRMSVVWEKGVHRGKIDPMRFVQITSSAAAKIFNIYPRKGRIAVGSDADVVIWNPNQSKVVSKATHHHAIDYNVFEGQELHGVAETTISRGKIVWMNNELNVQAGTGRFVPLLPYAPIAFASNAQRAKAMAFRSVQRDLKPEKQPEQNGEPAIRPRMPAGGYSSIQF
;
A
#
# COMPACT_ATOMS: atom_id res chain seq x y z
N LEU A 1 -4.23 18.55 1.10
CA LEU A 1 -3.35 19.28 2.06
C LEU A 1 -2.60 18.33 3.02
N PHE A 2 -2.42 17.04 2.67
CA PHE A 2 -2.29 15.99 3.69
C PHE A 2 -0.90 15.42 4.00
N PHE A 3 0.17 15.73 3.25
CA PHE A 3 1.44 14.99 3.42
C PHE A 3 2.67 15.83 3.76
N ALA A 4 2.57 17.14 4.04
CA ALA A 4 3.68 17.98 4.52
C ALA A 4 5.03 17.82 3.75
N GLY A 5 4.99 17.42 2.47
CA GLY A 5 6.17 17.11 1.67
C GLY A 5 6.83 15.75 1.96
N HIS A 6 6.27 14.86 2.79
CA HIS A 6 6.75 13.49 2.98
C HIS A 6 6.67 12.67 1.68
N VAL A 7 7.59 11.71 1.52
CA VAL A 7 7.56 10.74 0.41
C VAL A 7 6.67 9.57 0.84
N VAL A 8 5.40 9.61 0.45
CA VAL A 8 4.40 8.60 0.79
C VAL A 8 3.62 8.26 -0.48
N PHE A 9 3.34 6.97 -0.66
CA PHE A 9 2.49 6.48 -1.74
C PHE A 9 1.28 5.77 -1.12
N GLY A 10 0.12 6.00 -1.71
CA GLY A 10 -1.14 5.36 -1.29
C GLY A 10 -1.73 4.54 -2.42
N GLU A 11 -2.18 3.34 -2.10
CA GLU A 11 -2.77 2.36 -3.01
C GLU A 11 -4.17 1.95 -2.53
N PRO A 12 -5.25 2.51 -3.11
CA PRO A 12 -6.56 1.89 -3.00
C PRO A 12 -6.65 0.63 -3.86
N ILE A 13 -7.62 -0.23 -3.57
CA ILE A 13 -7.92 -1.44 -4.35
C ILE A 13 -9.25 -1.31 -5.09
N ALA A 14 -9.42 -2.08 -6.17
CA ALA A 14 -10.66 -2.11 -6.96
C ALA A 14 -11.94 -2.22 -6.10
N ALA A 15 -11.92 -3.12 -5.10
CA ALA A 15 -13.05 -3.30 -4.18
C ALA A 15 -13.39 -2.01 -3.41
N GLY A 16 -12.39 -1.28 -2.90
CA GLY A 16 -12.61 -0.01 -2.20
C GLY A 16 -13.14 1.11 -3.10
N LEU A 17 -12.95 1.01 -4.42
CA LEU A 17 -13.45 2.00 -5.38
C LEU A 17 -14.88 1.72 -5.86
N ALA A 18 -15.42 0.52 -5.63
CA ALA A 18 -16.72 0.11 -6.18
C ALA A 18 -17.69 -0.48 -5.17
N LEU A 19 -17.20 -0.97 -4.03
CA LEU A 19 -17.97 -1.67 -3.01
C LEU A 19 -17.92 -0.90 -1.68
N ASP A 20 -18.81 -1.26 -0.77
CA ASP A 20 -18.83 -0.75 0.59
C ASP A 20 -19.19 -1.87 1.58
N GLY A 21 -19.05 -1.60 2.87
CA GLY A 21 -19.23 -2.59 3.94
C GLY A 21 -20.68 -2.96 4.23
N THR A 22 -21.66 -2.48 3.44
CA THR A 22 -23.07 -2.87 3.64
C THR A 22 -23.29 -4.36 3.39
N HIS A 23 -22.49 -4.97 2.50
CA HIS A 23 -22.52 -6.41 2.22
C HIS A 23 -22.27 -7.29 3.45
N TYR A 24 -21.55 -6.79 4.48
CA TYR A 24 -21.32 -7.54 5.73
C TYR A 24 -22.59 -7.80 6.54
N TYR A 25 -23.67 -7.08 6.24
CA TYR A 25 -24.95 -7.14 6.97
C TYR A 25 -26.05 -7.84 6.17
N ASP A 26 -25.69 -8.52 5.09
CA ASP A 26 -26.64 -9.35 4.35
C ASP A 26 -27.15 -10.50 5.24
N THR A 27 -28.41 -10.87 5.06
CA THR A 27 -29.02 -11.99 5.77
C THR A 27 -28.48 -13.35 5.35
N ASP A 28 -27.95 -13.46 4.12
CA ASP A 28 -27.18 -14.63 3.71
C ASP A 28 -25.75 -14.52 4.21
N TRP A 29 -25.41 -15.37 5.18
CA TRP A 29 -24.07 -15.46 5.74
C TRP A 29 -23.01 -15.72 4.66
N THR A 30 -23.33 -16.53 3.65
CA THR A 30 -22.39 -16.88 2.58
C THR A 30 -22.04 -15.65 1.77
N HIS A 31 -23.03 -14.84 1.40
CA HIS A 31 -22.80 -13.55 0.75
C HIS A 31 -21.96 -12.64 1.64
N ALA A 32 -22.33 -12.43 2.91
CA ALA A 32 -21.56 -11.56 3.80
C ALA A 32 -20.09 -12.00 3.93
N ALA A 33 -19.82 -13.30 4.00
CA ALA A 33 -18.48 -13.87 4.09
C ALA A 33 -17.62 -13.65 2.82
N GLN A 34 -18.23 -13.53 1.64
CA GLN A 34 -17.52 -13.27 0.38
C GLN A 34 -16.75 -11.95 0.41
N TYR A 35 -17.24 -10.95 1.15
CA TYR A 35 -16.64 -9.61 1.21
C TYR A 35 -15.60 -9.47 2.34
N VAL A 36 -15.39 -10.51 3.15
CA VAL A 36 -14.45 -10.46 4.29
C VAL A 36 -13.01 -10.37 3.80
N MET A 37 -12.36 -9.25 4.10
CA MET A 37 -10.97 -8.93 3.77
C MET A 37 -10.37 -8.01 4.84
N SER A 38 -9.06 -7.77 4.78
CA SER A 38 -8.35 -6.88 5.69
C SER A 38 -7.45 -5.90 4.92
N PRO A 39 -7.58 -4.58 5.12
CA PRO A 39 -8.61 -3.91 5.93
C PRO A 39 -10.03 -4.13 5.38
N PRO A 40 -11.08 -4.11 6.22
CA PRO A 40 -12.46 -4.33 5.77
C PRO A 40 -12.96 -3.17 4.89
N LEU A 41 -13.94 -3.46 4.04
CA LEU A 41 -14.65 -2.42 3.30
C LEU A 41 -15.32 -1.44 4.27
N SER A 42 -15.16 -0.15 4.01
CA SER A 42 -15.77 0.89 4.85
C SER A 42 -17.29 0.85 4.71
N ARG A 43 -18.00 0.96 5.85
CA ARG A 43 -19.47 1.07 5.89
C ARG A 43 -19.96 2.46 5.45
N HIS A 44 -19.07 3.45 5.37
CA HIS A 44 -19.45 4.81 5.01
C HIS A 44 -19.64 4.89 3.48
N PRO A 45 -20.85 5.21 2.98
CA PRO A 45 -21.20 5.06 1.56
C PRO A 45 -20.38 5.97 0.62
N SER A 46 -19.88 7.10 1.12
CA SER A 46 -19.04 8.02 0.34
C SER A 46 -17.58 7.60 0.22
N THR A 47 -17.14 6.52 0.88
CA THR A 47 -15.72 6.14 0.91
C THR A 47 -15.18 5.86 -0.50
N LYS A 48 -15.95 5.16 -1.32
CA LYS A 48 -15.59 4.84 -2.71
C LYS A 48 -15.37 6.09 -3.56
N ASP A 49 -16.26 7.08 -3.44
CA ASP A 49 -16.15 8.34 -4.17
C ASP A 49 -14.97 9.18 -3.66
N ALA A 50 -14.76 9.23 -2.35
CA ALA A 50 -13.62 9.92 -1.74
C ALA A 50 -12.27 9.31 -2.19
N LEU A 51 -12.16 7.98 -2.23
CA LEU A 51 -10.96 7.31 -2.74
C LEU A 51 -10.72 7.61 -4.22
N MET A 52 -11.78 7.65 -5.04
CA MET A 52 -11.65 8.04 -6.44
C MET A 52 -11.26 9.51 -6.61
N ASP A 53 -11.80 10.41 -5.78
CA ASP A 53 -11.42 11.83 -5.79
C ASP A 53 -9.96 12.03 -5.36
N MET A 54 -9.49 11.28 -4.37
CA MET A 54 -8.08 11.28 -3.98
C MET A 54 -7.17 10.72 -5.09
N LEU A 55 -7.61 9.71 -5.85
CA LEU A 55 -6.92 9.24 -7.05
C LEU A 55 -6.92 10.32 -8.14
N ALA A 56 -8.02 11.04 -8.35
CA ALA A 56 -8.10 12.13 -9.32
C ALA A 56 -7.16 13.28 -8.95
N ALA A 57 -7.12 13.66 -7.68
CA ALA A 57 -6.30 14.74 -7.14
C ALA A 57 -4.80 14.40 -7.01
N GLY A 58 -4.42 13.13 -7.16
CA GLY A 58 -3.02 12.70 -7.00
C GLY A 58 -2.57 12.46 -5.57
N GLU A 59 -3.50 12.39 -4.61
CA GLU A 59 -3.21 12.02 -3.22
C GLU A 59 -3.04 10.50 -3.08
N LEU A 60 -3.75 9.73 -3.90
CA LEU A 60 -3.53 8.30 -4.13
C LEU A 60 -2.90 8.09 -5.51
N HIS A 61 -2.08 7.04 -5.64
CA HIS A 61 -1.04 7.00 -6.68
C HIS A 61 -1.24 5.89 -7.72
N LEU A 62 -1.74 4.73 -7.29
CA LEU A 62 -1.93 3.55 -8.11
C LEU A 62 -3.08 2.71 -7.58
N VAL A 63 -3.66 1.83 -8.41
CA VAL A 63 -4.75 0.94 -8.00
C VAL A 63 -4.30 -0.52 -8.05
N GLY A 64 -4.36 -1.18 -6.89
CA GLY A 64 -4.17 -2.62 -6.73
C GLY A 64 -5.51 -3.38 -6.70
N THR A 65 -5.46 -4.65 -6.30
CA THR A 65 -6.67 -5.46 -6.11
C THR A 65 -6.70 -6.21 -4.79
N ASP A 66 -5.52 -6.48 -4.23
CA ASP A 66 -5.36 -7.45 -3.12
C ASP A 66 -6.08 -8.78 -3.43
N ASN A 67 -5.84 -9.31 -4.64
CA ASN A 67 -6.57 -10.48 -5.13
C ASN A 67 -6.12 -11.73 -4.36
N CYS A 68 -6.94 -12.15 -3.39
CA CYS A 68 -6.69 -13.29 -2.53
C CYS A 68 -8.01 -14.06 -2.40
N THR A 69 -8.20 -15.06 -3.24
CA THR A 69 -9.52 -15.64 -3.47
C THR A 69 -9.70 -16.97 -2.75
N PHE A 70 -10.82 -17.11 -2.03
CA PHE A 70 -11.26 -18.35 -1.39
C PHE A 70 -12.68 -18.66 -1.83
N THR A 71 -13.00 -19.91 -2.12
CA THR A 71 -14.36 -20.35 -2.47
C THR A 71 -15.33 -20.14 -1.31
N CYS A 72 -16.65 -20.13 -1.57
CA CYS A 72 -17.66 -20.07 -0.51
C CYS A 72 -17.46 -21.19 0.53
N LYS A 73 -17.10 -22.40 0.08
CA LYS A 73 -16.78 -23.54 0.95
C LYS A 73 -15.57 -23.28 1.85
N GLN A 74 -14.53 -22.63 1.35
CA GLN A 74 -13.39 -22.25 2.18
C GLN A 74 -13.76 -21.13 3.17
N LYS A 75 -14.59 -20.17 2.75
CA LYS A 75 -15.09 -19.10 3.62
C LYS A 75 -15.84 -19.67 4.84
N GLN A 76 -16.61 -20.74 4.65
CA GLN A 76 -17.35 -21.45 5.72
C GLN A 76 -16.50 -21.95 6.90
N MET A 77 -15.16 -21.98 6.80
CA MET A 77 -14.29 -22.26 7.95
C MET A 77 -14.56 -21.33 9.15
N GLY A 78 -15.05 -20.11 8.89
CA GLY A 78 -15.43 -19.15 9.93
C GLY A 78 -16.93 -18.98 10.17
N MET A 79 -17.77 -19.97 9.80
CA MET A 79 -19.24 -19.90 9.96
C MET A 79 -19.67 -19.43 11.36
N ASN A 80 -19.00 -19.95 12.38
CA ASN A 80 -19.31 -19.67 13.79
C ASN A 80 -18.30 -18.72 14.45
N ASP A 81 -17.32 -18.20 13.71
CA ASP A 81 -16.23 -17.37 14.21
C ASP A 81 -15.60 -16.59 13.06
N PHE A 82 -15.94 -15.30 12.94
CA PHE A 82 -15.51 -14.48 11.80
C PHE A 82 -13.97 -14.38 11.69
N THR A 83 -13.24 -14.55 12.80
CA THR A 83 -11.77 -14.48 12.82
C THR A 83 -11.12 -15.64 12.06
N LYS A 84 -11.89 -16.71 11.79
CA LYS A 84 -11.46 -17.89 11.03
C LYS A 84 -11.90 -17.85 9.57
N ILE A 85 -12.64 -16.81 9.14
CA ILE A 85 -12.94 -16.63 7.72
C ILE A 85 -11.62 -16.24 7.02
N PRO A 86 -11.18 -17.00 6.00
CA PRO A 86 -9.99 -16.64 5.25
C PRO A 86 -10.22 -15.30 4.54
N ASN A 87 -9.33 -14.34 4.81
CA ASN A 87 -9.46 -12.96 4.37
C ASN A 87 -9.02 -12.79 2.90
N GLY A 88 -9.86 -12.14 2.10
CA GLY A 88 -9.56 -11.78 0.72
C GLY A 88 -10.76 -11.90 -0.22
N LEU A 89 -10.63 -11.28 -1.39
CA LEU A 89 -11.66 -11.20 -2.44
C LEU A 89 -11.05 -11.27 -3.85
N ASN A 90 -11.90 -11.37 -4.87
CA ASN A 90 -11.48 -11.26 -6.27
C ASN A 90 -11.41 -9.81 -6.73
N GLY A 91 -10.55 -9.54 -7.71
CA GLY A 91 -10.54 -8.24 -8.39
C GLY A 91 -9.53 -8.10 -9.51
N LEU A 92 -8.64 -9.09 -9.71
CA LEU A 92 -7.59 -9.03 -10.75
C LEU A 92 -8.16 -8.71 -12.14
N GLU A 93 -9.16 -9.47 -12.57
CA GLU A 93 -9.81 -9.33 -13.88
C GLU A 93 -10.62 -8.04 -14.03
N ASP A 94 -11.35 -7.65 -12.99
CA ASP A 94 -12.31 -6.55 -13.07
C ASP A 94 -11.71 -5.18 -12.80
N ARG A 95 -10.51 -5.11 -12.20
CA ARG A 95 -9.86 -3.86 -11.76
C ARG A 95 -9.92 -2.75 -12.80
N MET A 96 -9.52 -3.03 -14.05
CA MET A 96 -9.41 -1.98 -15.06
C MET A 96 -10.79 -1.45 -15.46
N SER A 97 -11.78 -2.32 -15.66
CA SER A 97 -13.14 -1.88 -15.99
C SER A 97 -13.81 -1.17 -14.81
N VAL A 98 -13.53 -1.59 -13.57
CA VAL A 98 -13.98 -0.88 -12.36
C VAL A 98 -13.40 0.54 -12.30
N VAL A 99 -12.08 0.70 -12.50
CA VAL A 99 -11.45 2.03 -12.47
C VAL A 99 -11.95 2.89 -13.63
N TRP A 100 -12.17 2.31 -14.80
CA TRP A 100 -12.73 3.01 -15.95
C TRP A 100 -14.15 3.50 -15.67
N GLU A 101 -15.03 2.62 -15.22
CA GLU A 101 -16.42 2.92 -14.86
C GLU A 101 -16.50 4.00 -13.78
N LYS A 102 -15.80 3.81 -12.66
CA LYS A 102 -15.92 4.73 -11.51
C LYS A 102 -15.15 6.04 -11.71
N GLY A 103 -14.15 6.05 -12.59
CA GLY A 103 -13.27 7.18 -12.84
C GLY A 103 -13.54 7.89 -14.16
N VAL A 104 -13.23 7.23 -15.27
CA VAL A 104 -13.26 7.82 -16.61
C VAL A 104 -14.69 8.07 -17.08
N HIS A 105 -15.54 7.05 -17.04
CA HIS A 105 -16.92 7.14 -17.52
C HIS A 105 -17.73 8.18 -16.73
N ARG A 106 -17.48 8.30 -15.41
CA ARG A 106 -18.08 9.31 -14.52
C ARG A 106 -17.45 10.69 -14.59
N GLY A 107 -16.42 10.90 -15.43
CA GLY A 107 -15.76 12.20 -15.60
C GLY A 107 -14.90 12.67 -14.43
N LYS A 108 -14.52 11.79 -13.49
CA LYS A 108 -13.61 12.13 -12.37
C LYS A 108 -12.15 12.17 -12.80
N ILE A 109 -11.76 11.35 -13.77
CA ILE A 109 -10.41 11.30 -14.34
C ILE A 109 -10.47 11.18 -15.87
N ASP A 110 -9.42 11.60 -16.56
CA ASP A 110 -9.27 11.36 -17.99
C ASP A 110 -8.59 10.00 -18.28
N PRO A 111 -8.58 9.53 -19.54
CA PRO A 111 -7.89 8.30 -19.92
C PRO A 111 -6.37 8.30 -19.65
N MET A 112 -5.71 9.46 -19.62
CA MET A 112 -4.28 9.54 -19.32
C MET A 112 -4.01 9.26 -17.84
N ARG A 113 -4.84 9.79 -16.95
CA ARG A 113 -4.82 9.50 -15.53
C ARG A 113 -5.18 8.04 -15.25
N PHE A 114 -6.12 7.46 -16.00
CA PHE A 114 -6.41 6.02 -15.97
C PHE A 114 -5.16 5.18 -16.28
N VAL A 115 -4.44 5.49 -17.37
CA VAL A 115 -3.18 4.81 -17.71
C VAL A 115 -2.15 4.97 -16.60
N GLN A 116 -2.03 6.18 -16.03
CA GLN A 116 -1.09 6.47 -14.95
C GLN A 116 -1.34 5.59 -13.72
N ILE A 117 -2.56 5.58 -13.18
CA ILE A 117 -2.88 4.90 -11.92
C ILE A 117 -3.01 3.37 -12.08
N THR A 118 -3.23 2.88 -13.30
CA THR A 118 -3.34 1.43 -13.55
C THR A 118 -2.02 0.78 -13.99
N SER A 119 -1.02 1.56 -14.44
CA SER A 119 0.25 1.04 -14.94
C SER A 119 1.47 1.93 -14.66
N SER A 120 1.52 3.17 -15.16
CA SER A 120 2.76 3.97 -15.18
C SER A 120 3.28 4.33 -13.79
N ALA A 121 2.38 4.61 -12.83
CA ALA A 121 2.76 4.92 -11.46
C ALA A 121 3.41 3.70 -10.78
N ALA A 122 2.79 2.52 -10.89
CA ALA A 122 3.35 1.27 -10.39
C ALA A 122 4.72 0.99 -11.01
N ALA A 123 4.86 1.13 -12.34
CA ALA A 123 6.14 0.92 -13.00
C ALA A 123 7.24 1.88 -12.51
N LYS A 124 6.91 3.13 -12.19
CA LYS A 124 7.87 4.10 -11.62
C LYS A 124 8.22 3.77 -10.17
N ILE A 125 7.23 3.45 -9.34
CA ILE A 125 7.42 3.11 -7.92
C ILE A 125 8.27 1.85 -7.77
N PHE A 126 7.98 0.81 -8.57
CA PHE A 126 8.72 -0.46 -8.57
C PHE A 126 9.94 -0.47 -9.50
N ASN A 127 10.37 0.71 -10.00
CA ASN A 127 11.61 0.90 -10.75
C ASN A 127 11.79 0.06 -12.03
N ILE A 128 10.71 -0.08 -12.80
CA ILE A 128 10.66 -0.80 -14.09
C ILE A 128 10.11 0.07 -15.23
N TYR A 129 9.99 1.39 -15.02
CA TYR A 129 9.65 2.36 -16.06
C TYR A 129 10.91 2.81 -16.82
N PRO A 130 10.88 2.98 -18.16
CA PRO A 130 9.73 2.85 -19.06
C PRO A 130 9.57 1.45 -19.65
N ARG A 131 10.32 0.44 -19.19
CA ARG A 131 10.20 -0.94 -19.70
C ARG A 131 8.76 -1.46 -19.60
N LYS A 132 8.04 -1.13 -18.52
CA LYS A 132 6.59 -1.34 -18.35
C LYS A 132 5.86 0.00 -18.20
N GLY A 133 4.56 0.00 -18.46
CA GLY A 133 3.67 1.14 -18.18
C GLY A 133 3.87 2.35 -19.11
N ARG A 134 4.45 2.15 -20.30
CA ARG A 134 4.55 3.15 -21.36
C ARG A 134 4.53 2.47 -22.73
N ILE A 135 3.80 3.04 -23.68
CA ILE A 135 3.95 2.70 -25.10
C ILE A 135 5.04 3.61 -25.67
N ALA A 136 6.22 3.05 -25.91
CA ALA A 136 7.37 3.73 -26.50
C ALA A 136 8.32 2.71 -27.12
N VAL A 137 9.14 3.16 -28.07
CA VAL A 137 10.24 2.34 -28.61
C VAL A 137 11.16 1.92 -27.46
N GLY A 138 11.45 0.61 -27.38
CA GLY A 138 12.27 0.01 -26.33
C GLY A 138 11.51 -0.48 -25.09
N SER A 139 10.21 -0.18 -24.95
CA SER A 139 9.36 -0.77 -23.91
C SER A 139 8.95 -2.21 -24.25
N ASP A 140 8.66 -3.03 -23.24
CA ASP A 140 8.11 -4.37 -23.45
C ASP A 140 6.73 -4.22 -24.11
N ALA A 141 6.43 -5.07 -25.11
CA ALA A 141 5.14 -5.09 -25.82
C ALA A 141 4.02 -5.75 -24.98
N ASP A 142 3.71 -5.12 -23.85
CA ASP A 142 2.57 -5.43 -22.99
C ASP A 142 1.52 -4.33 -23.19
N VAL A 143 0.52 -4.61 -24.01
CA VAL A 143 -0.42 -3.62 -24.55
C VAL A 143 -1.84 -4.16 -24.46
N VAL A 144 -2.80 -3.29 -24.15
CA VAL A 144 -4.22 -3.62 -24.16
C VAL A 144 -4.90 -2.77 -25.22
N ILE A 145 -5.64 -3.40 -26.13
CA ILE A 145 -6.63 -2.72 -26.97
C ILE A 145 -7.90 -2.61 -26.13
N TRP A 146 -8.21 -1.37 -25.75
CA TRP A 146 -9.29 -1.05 -24.83
C TRP A 146 -10.45 -0.42 -25.58
N ASN A 147 -11.65 -0.99 -25.46
CA ASN A 147 -12.85 -0.44 -26.05
C ASN A 147 -13.63 0.35 -25.00
N PRO A 148 -13.64 1.69 -25.08
CA PRO A 148 -14.33 2.54 -24.11
C PRO A 148 -15.85 2.55 -24.26
N ASN A 149 -16.37 2.10 -25.42
CA ASN A 149 -17.79 2.17 -25.78
C ASN A 149 -18.53 0.87 -25.50
N GLN A 150 -17.82 -0.23 -25.26
CA GLN A 150 -18.41 -1.50 -24.87
C GLN A 150 -18.57 -1.57 -23.36
N SER A 151 -19.69 -2.12 -22.91
CA SER A 151 -19.96 -2.45 -21.50
C SER A 151 -20.00 -3.97 -21.29
N LYS A 152 -19.76 -4.39 -20.06
CA LYS A 152 -20.00 -5.76 -19.59
C LYS A 152 -20.78 -5.73 -18.28
N VAL A 153 -21.65 -6.70 -18.07
CA VAL A 153 -22.20 -6.99 -16.74
C VAL A 153 -21.31 -8.03 -16.08
N VAL A 154 -20.76 -7.72 -14.91
CA VAL A 154 -19.90 -8.67 -14.20
C VAL A 154 -20.72 -9.86 -13.72
N SER A 155 -20.25 -11.07 -14.01
CA SER A 155 -20.83 -12.28 -13.47
C SER A 155 -19.80 -13.36 -13.22
N LYS A 156 -19.95 -14.09 -12.12
CA LYS A 156 -19.21 -15.32 -11.83
C LYS A 156 -19.36 -16.39 -12.92
N ALA A 157 -20.45 -16.35 -13.69
CA ALA A 157 -20.70 -17.31 -14.76
C ALA A 157 -19.80 -17.06 -15.98
N THR A 158 -19.29 -15.85 -16.14
CA THR A 158 -18.51 -15.41 -17.31
C THR A 158 -17.09 -14.98 -16.97
N HIS A 159 -16.74 -14.85 -15.69
CA HIS A 159 -15.39 -14.48 -15.28
C HIS A 159 -14.39 -15.63 -15.48
N HIS A 160 -13.11 -15.34 -15.31
CA HIS A 160 -12.01 -16.27 -15.50
C HIS A 160 -11.32 -16.65 -14.19
N HIS A 161 -11.89 -16.27 -13.03
CA HIS A 161 -11.42 -16.71 -11.72
C HIS A 161 -11.86 -18.14 -11.42
N ALA A 162 -11.06 -18.86 -10.64
CA ALA A 162 -11.37 -20.22 -10.21
C ALA A 162 -12.41 -20.32 -9.08
N ILE A 163 -12.90 -19.19 -8.55
CA ILE A 163 -13.88 -19.16 -7.46
C ILE A 163 -15.33 -19.10 -7.95
N ASP A 164 -16.25 -19.38 -7.04
CA ASP A 164 -17.68 -19.64 -7.25
C ASP A 164 -18.60 -18.42 -6.97
N TYR A 165 -18.01 -17.21 -6.93
CA TYR A 165 -18.68 -15.92 -6.80
C TYR A 165 -17.81 -14.80 -7.37
N ASN A 166 -18.39 -13.61 -7.57
CA ASN A 166 -17.66 -12.39 -7.87
C ASN A 166 -18.19 -11.26 -6.98
N VAL A 167 -17.34 -10.54 -6.26
CA VAL A 167 -17.78 -9.44 -5.37
C VAL A 167 -18.34 -8.22 -6.12
N PHE A 168 -18.19 -8.15 -7.44
CA PHE A 168 -18.78 -7.13 -8.30
C PHE A 168 -20.00 -7.64 -9.08
N GLU A 169 -20.57 -8.80 -8.71
CA GLU A 169 -21.70 -9.44 -9.42
C GLU A 169 -22.82 -8.44 -9.77
N GLY A 170 -23.28 -8.47 -11.02
CA GLY A 170 -24.36 -7.63 -11.52
C GLY A 170 -23.99 -6.19 -11.82
N GLN A 171 -22.77 -5.72 -11.53
CA GLN A 171 -22.34 -4.38 -11.92
C GLN A 171 -22.14 -4.28 -13.43
N GLU A 172 -22.77 -3.29 -14.05
CA GLU A 172 -22.44 -2.87 -15.40
C GLU A 172 -21.19 -1.98 -15.38
N LEU A 173 -20.18 -2.34 -16.16
CA LEU A 173 -18.90 -1.64 -16.27
C LEU A 173 -18.63 -1.27 -17.73
N HIS A 174 -18.45 0.02 -18.00
CA HIS A 174 -17.94 0.50 -19.28
C HIS A 174 -16.42 0.32 -19.38
N GLY A 175 -15.93 0.20 -20.60
CA GLY A 175 -14.50 0.02 -20.85
C GLY A 175 -14.10 -1.43 -20.64
N VAL A 176 -13.76 -2.12 -21.71
CA VAL A 176 -13.33 -3.52 -21.66
C VAL A 176 -12.06 -3.75 -22.45
N ALA A 177 -11.26 -4.71 -22.02
CA ALA A 177 -10.09 -5.18 -22.76
C ALA A 177 -10.54 -6.12 -23.88
N GLU A 178 -10.59 -5.63 -25.12
CA GLU A 178 -10.91 -6.45 -26.29
C GLU A 178 -9.76 -7.37 -26.67
N THR A 179 -8.54 -6.87 -26.57
CA THR A 179 -7.33 -7.63 -26.88
C THR A 179 -6.25 -7.33 -25.86
N THR A 180 -5.63 -8.37 -25.32
CA THR A 180 -4.43 -8.23 -24.48
C THR A 180 -3.24 -8.83 -25.21
N ILE A 181 -2.19 -8.05 -25.31
CA ILE A 181 -0.90 -8.44 -25.86
C ILE A 181 0.09 -8.49 -24.69
N SER A 182 0.77 -9.62 -24.52
CA SER A 182 1.81 -9.80 -23.51
C SER A 182 3.09 -10.25 -24.21
N ARG A 183 4.18 -9.51 -24.00
CA ARG A 183 5.49 -9.79 -24.62
C ARG A 183 5.41 -9.92 -26.14
N GLY A 184 4.57 -9.10 -26.78
CA GLY A 184 4.37 -9.08 -28.24
C GLY A 184 3.50 -10.20 -28.79
N LYS A 185 2.84 -11.01 -27.94
CA LYS A 185 1.91 -12.07 -28.35
C LYS A 185 0.51 -11.73 -27.91
N ILE A 186 -0.47 -11.90 -28.80
CA ILE A 186 -1.90 -11.81 -28.44
C ILE A 186 -2.19 -12.99 -27.51
N VAL A 187 -2.61 -12.69 -26.28
CA VAL A 187 -2.94 -13.69 -25.25
C VAL A 187 -4.42 -13.72 -24.90
N TRP A 188 -5.16 -12.68 -25.27
CA TRP A 188 -6.60 -12.57 -25.08
C TRP A 188 -7.18 -11.85 -26.28
N MET A 189 -8.18 -12.42 -26.92
CA MET A 189 -8.92 -11.81 -28.04
C MET A 189 -10.22 -12.59 -28.25
N ASN A 190 -11.29 -11.93 -28.70
CA ASN A 190 -12.59 -12.58 -29.00
C ASN A 190 -13.16 -13.40 -27.84
N ASN A 191 -12.93 -12.94 -26.60
CA ASN A 191 -13.33 -13.65 -25.39
C ASN A 191 -12.67 -15.03 -25.19
N GLU A 192 -11.50 -15.25 -25.81
CA GLU A 192 -10.73 -16.47 -25.70
C GLU A 192 -9.32 -16.19 -25.16
N LEU A 193 -8.89 -17.02 -24.20
CA LEU A 193 -7.54 -16.99 -23.65
C LEU A 193 -6.62 -17.90 -24.48
N ASN A 194 -5.56 -17.33 -25.04
CA ASN A 194 -4.54 -18.04 -25.80
C ASN A 194 -3.16 -17.85 -25.16
N VAL A 195 -2.90 -18.58 -24.08
CA VAL A 195 -1.64 -18.51 -23.35
C VAL A 195 -1.22 -19.89 -22.84
N GLN A 196 0.09 -20.14 -22.80
CA GLN A 196 0.65 -21.32 -22.17
C GLN A 196 1.19 -20.99 -20.78
N ALA A 197 0.90 -21.84 -19.80
CA ALA A 197 1.46 -21.74 -18.46
C ALA A 197 2.99 -21.64 -18.51
N GLY A 198 3.57 -20.76 -17.69
CA GLY A 198 5.01 -20.51 -17.67
C GLY A 198 5.52 -19.56 -18.76
N THR A 199 4.66 -18.94 -19.57
CA THR A 199 5.09 -17.88 -20.54
C THR A 199 5.55 -16.60 -19.84
N GLY A 200 4.98 -16.30 -18.66
CA GLY A 200 5.41 -15.18 -17.82
C GLY A 200 6.89 -15.26 -17.43
N ARG A 201 7.49 -14.11 -17.12
CA ARG A 201 8.88 -14.02 -16.67
C ARG A 201 8.97 -13.12 -15.45
N PHE A 202 9.80 -13.51 -14.49
CA PHE A 202 10.18 -12.63 -13.40
C PHE A 202 10.86 -11.37 -13.96
N VAL A 203 10.48 -10.21 -13.41
CA VAL A 203 11.11 -8.92 -13.71
C VAL A 203 11.84 -8.47 -12.46
N PRO A 204 13.20 -8.46 -12.45
CA PRO A 204 13.95 -8.00 -11.29
C PRO A 204 13.68 -6.51 -11.07
N LEU A 205 13.45 -6.14 -9.81
CA LEU A 205 13.24 -4.75 -9.40
C LEU A 205 14.56 -4.19 -8.86
N LEU A 206 15.08 -3.15 -9.51
CA LEU A 206 16.31 -2.50 -9.04
C LEU A 206 16.01 -1.63 -7.81
N PRO A 207 16.91 -1.57 -6.81
CA PRO A 207 16.72 -0.70 -5.65
C PRO A 207 16.79 0.78 -6.04
N TYR A 208 16.46 1.66 -5.08
CA TYR A 208 16.58 3.12 -5.21
C TYR A 208 15.78 3.74 -6.36
N ALA A 209 14.51 3.34 -6.50
CA ALA A 209 13.58 3.95 -7.45
C ALA A 209 13.63 5.49 -7.36
N PRO A 210 13.95 6.23 -8.44
CA PRO A 210 14.15 7.68 -8.36
C PRO A 210 12.95 8.44 -7.78
N ILE A 211 11.72 8.00 -8.09
CA ILE A 211 10.50 8.63 -7.57
C ILE A 211 10.40 8.59 -6.03
N ALA A 212 10.99 7.58 -5.39
CA ALA A 212 10.97 7.42 -3.94
C ALA A 212 12.27 7.90 -3.26
N PHE A 213 13.42 7.78 -3.94
CA PHE A 213 14.73 7.94 -3.30
C PHE A 213 15.53 9.16 -3.76
N ALA A 214 15.22 9.80 -4.89
CA ALA A 214 16.07 10.86 -5.46
C ALA A 214 16.23 12.07 -4.52
N SER A 215 15.23 12.36 -3.68
CA SER A 215 15.28 13.49 -2.74
C SER A 215 15.91 13.15 -1.39
N ASN A 216 16.19 11.87 -1.09
CA ASN A 216 16.52 11.43 0.27
C ASN A 216 17.84 12.02 0.78
N ALA A 217 18.89 12.02 -0.06
CA ALA A 217 20.18 12.59 0.34
C ALA A 217 20.08 14.09 0.66
N GLN A 218 19.30 14.83 -0.13
CA GLN A 218 19.10 16.25 0.10
C GLN A 218 18.26 16.53 1.34
N ARG A 219 17.20 15.73 1.58
CA ARG A 219 16.41 15.79 2.81
C ARG A 219 17.26 15.52 4.05
N ALA A 220 18.09 14.47 4.01
CA ALA A 220 18.97 14.12 5.12
C ALA A 220 19.93 15.26 5.47
N LYS A 221 20.51 15.93 4.46
CA LYS A 221 21.34 17.13 4.67
C LYS A 221 20.54 18.29 5.26
N ALA A 222 19.36 18.57 4.72
CA ALA A 222 18.52 19.69 5.15
C ALA A 222 17.97 19.50 6.57
N MET A 223 17.69 18.25 6.96
CA MET A 223 17.15 17.87 8.27
C MET A 223 18.24 17.49 9.28
N ALA A 224 19.52 17.69 8.96
CA ALA A 224 20.62 17.34 9.85
C ALA A 224 20.51 18.14 11.16
N PHE A 225 20.50 17.43 12.29
CA PHE A 225 20.51 18.05 13.60
C PHE A 225 21.76 18.90 13.79
N ARG A 226 21.58 20.09 14.37
CA ARG A 226 22.68 20.99 14.73
C ARG A 226 22.90 20.90 16.23
N SER A 227 24.11 20.52 16.64
CA SER A 227 24.49 20.58 18.04
C SER A 227 24.61 22.04 18.48
N VAL A 228 24.12 22.34 19.68
CA VAL A 228 24.40 23.61 20.36
C VAL A 228 25.63 23.39 21.22
N GLN A 229 26.75 24.01 20.86
CA GLN A 229 27.94 24.02 21.69
C GLN A 229 27.63 24.81 22.97
N ARG A 230 27.89 24.19 24.12
CA ARG A 230 27.72 24.81 25.43
C ARG A 230 29.04 24.75 26.17
N ASP A 231 29.45 25.87 26.76
CA ASP A 231 30.59 25.88 27.67
C ASP A 231 30.24 25.02 28.88
N LEU A 232 31.04 23.98 29.14
CA LEU A 232 30.94 23.23 30.37
C LEU A 232 31.32 24.20 31.50
N LYS A 233 30.37 24.51 32.39
CA LYS A 233 30.72 25.15 33.66
C LYS A 233 31.76 24.24 34.32
N PRO A 234 32.93 24.76 34.73
CA PRO A 234 33.88 23.95 35.49
C PRO A 234 33.13 23.35 36.67
N GLU A 235 33.26 22.03 36.86
CA GLU A 235 32.78 21.39 38.08
C GLU A 235 33.29 22.22 39.25
N LYS A 236 32.37 22.72 40.09
CA LYS A 236 32.79 23.24 41.39
C LYS A 236 33.48 22.07 42.07
N GLN A 237 34.80 22.18 42.28
CA GLN A 237 35.49 21.28 43.18
C GLN A 237 34.68 21.25 44.49
N PRO A 238 34.45 20.07 45.08
CA PRO A 238 33.75 20.01 46.35
C PRO A 238 34.47 20.96 47.31
N GLU A 239 33.72 21.92 47.88
CA GLU A 239 34.23 22.75 48.96
C GLU A 239 34.76 21.78 50.01
N GLN A 240 36.09 21.80 50.22
CA GLN A 240 36.65 21.26 51.43
C GLN A 240 36.07 22.10 52.55
N ASN A 241 34.94 21.67 53.09
CA ASN A 241 34.49 22.09 54.41
C ASN A 241 35.65 21.76 55.34
N GLY A 242 36.46 22.77 55.65
CA GLY A 242 37.49 22.65 56.65
C GLY A 242 36.81 22.22 57.92
N GLU A 243 36.99 20.96 58.30
CA GLU A 243 36.74 20.55 59.67
C GLU A 243 37.57 21.51 60.55
N PRO A 244 36.96 22.15 61.56
CA PRO A 244 37.73 22.95 62.49
C PRO A 244 38.76 22.03 63.14
N ALA A 245 40.04 22.40 63.00
CA ALA A 245 41.16 21.66 63.56
C ALA A 245 40.90 21.38 65.05
N ILE A 246 40.62 20.12 65.37
CA ILE A 246 40.60 19.62 66.74
C ILE A 246 42.02 19.76 67.27
N ARG A 247 42.26 20.79 68.09
CA ARG A 247 43.54 20.93 68.79
C ARG A 247 43.71 19.74 69.73
N PRO A 248 44.79 18.95 69.64
CA PRO A 248 45.06 17.93 70.64
C PRO A 248 45.29 18.62 71.99
N ARG A 249 44.54 18.22 73.02
CA ARG A 249 44.89 18.54 74.41
C ARG A 249 46.26 17.91 74.70
N MET A 250 47.26 18.74 75.00
CA MET A 250 48.55 18.25 75.48
C MET A 250 48.35 17.55 76.83
N PRO A 251 48.88 16.32 77.01
CA PRO A 251 48.87 15.65 78.30
C PRO A 251 49.87 16.31 79.25
N ALA A 252 49.46 16.52 80.50
CA ALA A 252 50.32 17.01 81.56
C ALA A 252 51.44 15.98 81.84
N GLY A 253 52.69 16.46 81.85
CA GLY A 253 53.85 15.63 82.20
C GLY A 253 53.77 15.14 83.64
N GLY A 254 54.04 13.84 83.84
CA GLY A 254 54.08 13.24 85.16
C GLY A 254 54.55 11.79 85.12
N TYR A 255 55.87 11.62 85.29
CA TYR A 255 56.57 10.50 85.93
C TYR A 255 56.47 9.05 85.41
N SER A 256 57.67 8.53 85.14
CA SER A 256 58.24 7.31 85.72
C SER A 256 58.05 5.95 85.03
N SER A 257 59.21 5.29 84.92
CA SER A 257 59.48 3.85 84.95
C SER A 257 59.19 3.00 83.71
N ILE A 258 60.29 2.72 83.01
CA ILE A 258 60.67 1.46 82.37
C ILE A 258 60.23 0.25 83.22
N GLN A 259 59.70 -0.81 82.59
CA GLN A 259 60.21 -2.19 82.66
C GLN A 259 59.43 -3.15 81.75
N PHE A 260 60.20 -3.83 80.88
CA PHE A 260 59.98 -5.04 80.07
C PHE A 260 58.67 -5.23 79.28
#